data_AF-A0A520XDT9-F1
#
_entry.id   AF-A0A520XDT9-F1
#
_cell.length_a   1.000
_cell.length_b   1.000
_cell.length_c   1.000
_cell.angle_alpha   90.00
_cell.angle_beta   90.00
_cell.angle_gamma   90.00
#
_symmetry.space_group_name_H-M   'P 1'
#
loop_
_entity.id
_entity.type
_entity.pdbx_description
1 polymer ?
#
loop_
_entity_poly.entity_id
_entity_poly.type
_entity_poly.pdbx_seq_one_letter_code
_entity_poly.pdbx_strand_id
1 'polypeptide(L)'
;MNLLKLKIADNIIILNNYIMLILSEKRENPVNLKKIFERKVLLTRLFFKSGIRCENLDLSRFKNINEEVYKIDIQNKLSYIIESDKKIIDMLDGMKENVGEKIAMLNKISSAIKAYKSN
;
A
#
# COMPACT_ATOMS: atom_id res chain seq x y z
N MET A 1 -7.85 -23.58 -6.19
CA MET A 1 -7.00 -22.49 -6.73
C MET A 1 -7.61 -21.11 -6.47
N ASN A 2 -8.94 -20.94 -6.57
CA ASN A 2 -9.68 -19.69 -6.28
C ASN A 2 -9.51 -19.12 -4.86
N LEU A 3 -9.47 -19.97 -3.83
CA LEU A 3 -9.29 -19.52 -2.44
C LEU A 3 -7.94 -18.81 -2.19
N LEU A 4 -6.90 -19.16 -2.96
CA LEU A 4 -5.58 -18.54 -2.80
C LEU A 4 -5.58 -17.08 -3.23
N LYS A 5 -6.28 -16.73 -4.31
CA LYS A 5 -6.36 -15.35 -4.81
C LYS A 5 -7.14 -14.44 -3.85
N LEU A 6 -8.23 -14.94 -3.26
CA LEU A 6 -8.95 -14.26 -2.18
C LEU A 6 -8.05 -14.06 -0.95
N LYS A 7 -7.36 -15.11 -0.49
CA LYS A 7 -6.42 -14.99 0.63
C LYS A 7 -5.29 -14.00 0.36
N ILE A 8 -4.78 -13.93 -0.88
CA ILE A 8 -3.77 -12.93 -1.25
C ILE A 8 -4.37 -11.53 -1.16
N ALA A 9 -5.59 -11.31 -1.69
CA ALA A 9 -6.27 -10.02 -1.58
C ALA A 9 -6.50 -9.61 -0.12
N ASP A 10 -6.97 -10.52 0.73
CA ASP A 10 -7.13 -10.27 2.17
C ASP A 10 -5.82 -9.85 2.84
N ASN A 11 -4.72 -10.53 2.50
CA ASN A 11 -3.41 -10.15 3.03
C ASN A 11 -2.97 -8.76 2.54
N ILE A 12 -3.26 -8.36 1.31
CA ILE A 12 -2.97 -7.01 0.82
C ILE A 12 -3.78 -5.98 1.61
N ILE A 13 -5.06 -6.24 1.85
CA ILE A 13 -5.94 -5.38 2.65
C ILE A 13 -5.38 -5.21 4.08
N ILE A 14 -4.96 -6.30 4.72
CA ILE A 14 -4.36 -6.26 6.05
C ILE A 14 -3.09 -5.40 6.05
N LEU A 15 -2.22 -5.55 5.05
CA LEU A 15 -1.02 -4.72 4.94
C LEU A 15 -1.36 -3.24 4.74
N ASN A 16 -2.37 -2.91 3.93
CA ASN A 16 -2.81 -1.53 3.74
C ASN A 16 -3.30 -0.91 5.06
N ASN A 17 -4.12 -1.63 5.81
CA ASN A 17 -4.60 -1.18 7.12
C ASN A 17 -3.44 -0.97 8.11
N TYR A 18 -2.45 -1.87 8.10
CA TYR A 18 -1.28 -1.74 8.95
C TYR A 18 -0.40 -0.53 8.56
N ILE A 19 -0.20 -0.29 7.26
CA ILE A 19 0.52 0.89 6.77
C ILE A 19 -0.20 2.17 7.22
N MET A 20 -1.52 2.26 7.00
CA MET A 20 -2.31 3.43 7.40
C MET A 20 -2.23 3.69 8.91
N LEU A 21 -2.22 2.64 9.75
CA LEU A 21 -2.06 2.76 11.19
C LEU A 21 -0.69 3.35 11.55
N ILE A 22 0.39 2.82 10.98
CA ILE A 22 1.76 3.32 11.21
C ILE A 22 1.88 4.80 10.83
N LEU A 23 1.37 5.15 9.64
CA LEU A 23 1.41 6.53 9.15
C LEU A 23 0.58 7.47 10.04
N SER A 24 -0.60 7.04 10.48
CA SER A 24 -1.50 7.81 11.35
C SER A 24 -0.89 8.08 12.73
N GLU A 25 -0.22 7.09 13.31
CA GLU A 25 0.41 7.22 14.63
C GLU A 25 1.70 8.06 14.60
N LYS A 26 2.21 8.43 13.42
CA LYS A 26 3.52 9.10 13.22
C LYS A 26 4.68 8.36 13.91
N ARG A 27 4.52 7.06 14.19
CA ARG A 27 5.53 6.18 14.80
C ARG A 27 6.39 5.56 13.71
N GLU A 28 6.98 6.41 12.88
CA GLU A 28 7.75 5.95 11.74
C GLU A 28 9.08 5.36 12.19
N ASN A 29 9.21 4.04 12.05
CA ASN A 29 10.50 3.43 11.77
C ASN A 29 10.59 3.16 10.26
N PRO A 30 11.31 3.99 9.47
CA PRO A 30 11.36 3.90 8.01
C PRO A 30 11.84 2.53 7.51
N VAL A 31 12.69 1.83 8.28
CA VAL A 31 13.22 0.50 7.95
C VAL A 31 12.11 -0.55 8.00
N ASN A 32 11.18 -0.44 8.95
CA ASN A 32 10.05 -1.36 9.07
C ASN A 32 9.02 -1.14 7.96
N LEU A 33 8.77 0.13 7.61
CA LEU A 33 7.82 0.48 6.56
C LEU A 33 8.27 -0.02 5.18
N LYS A 34 9.57 0.08 4.86
CA LYS A 34 10.13 -0.48 3.63
C LYS A 34 9.85 -1.98 3.47
N LYS A 35 10.10 -2.78 4.51
CA LYS A 35 9.85 -4.24 4.48
C LYS A 35 8.38 -4.57 4.25
N ILE A 36 7.47 -3.77 4.83
CA ILE A 36 6.03 -3.93 4.64
C ILE A 36 5.64 -3.65 3.19
N PHE A 37 6.17 -2.57 2.59
CA PHE A 37 5.94 -2.27 1.17
C PHE A 37 6.49 -3.36 0.25
N GLU A 38 7.69 -3.87 0.50
CA GLU A 38 8.27 -4.97 -0.28
C GLU A 38 7.40 -6.23 -0.23
N ARG A 39 6.88 -6.57 0.97
CA ARG A 39 5.94 -7.69 1.13
C ARG A 39 4.63 -7.45 0.37
N LYS A 40 4.09 -6.23 0.41
CA LYS A 40 2.91 -5.85 -0.36
C LYS A 40 3.16 -5.99 -1.86
N VAL A 41 4.29 -5.52 -2.38
CA VAL A 41 4.68 -5.67 -3.79
C VAL A 41 4.73 -7.14 -4.19
N LEU A 42 5.31 -8.01 -3.35
CA LEU A 42 5.33 -9.45 -3.59
C LEU A 42 3.91 -10.03 -3.68
N LEU A 43 3.03 -9.71 -2.71
CA LEU A 43 1.65 -10.19 -2.71
C LEU A 43 0.86 -9.70 -3.92
N THR A 44 1.01 -8.43 -4.31
CA THR A 44 0.40 -7.88 -5.51
C THR A 44 0.88 -8.61 -6.77
N ARG A 45 2.19 -8.88 -6.88
CA ARG A 45 2.74 -9.69 -7.99
C ARG A 45 2.15 -11.11 -8.00
N LEU A 46 2.04 -11.76 -6.84
CA LEU A 46 1.42 -13.08 -6.71
C LEU A 46 -0.06 -13.05 -7.08
N PHE A 47 -0.78 -11.99 -6.71
CA PHE A 47 -2.18 -11.80 -7.08
C PHE A 47 -2.36 -11.78 -8.61
N PHE A 48 -1.52 -11.03 -9.33
CA PHE A 48 -1.56 -10.98 -10.79
C PHE A 48 -1.03 -12.26 -11.46
N LYS A 49 0.01 -12.88 -10.90
CA LYS A 49 0.60 -14.12 -11.43
C LYS A 49 -0.26 -15.35 -11.17
N SER A 50 -1.17 -15.31 -10.18
CA SER A 50 -2.07 -16.42 -9.83
C SER A 50 -3.07 -16.84 -10.92
N GLY A 51 -2.97 -16.26 -12.12
CA GLY A 51 -3.32 -16.99 -13.35
C GLY A 51 -4.81 -17.30 -13.53
N ILE A 52 -5.68 -16.43 -13.03
CA ILE A 52 -7.09 -16.43 -13.41
C ILE A 52 -7.34 -15.13 -14.18
N ARG A 53 -7.26 -15.21 -15.51
CA ARG A 53 -8.14 -14.38 -16.34
C ARG A 53 -9.54 -14.92 -16.08
N CYS A 54 -10.51 -14.07 -15.75
CA CYS A 54 -11.89 -14.49 -15.50
C CYS A 54 -12.53 -15.28 -16.67
N GLU A 55 -11.85 -15.34 -17.81
CA GLU A 55 -12.32 -15.88 -19.09
C GLU A 55 -12.17 -17.41 -19.21
N ASN A 56 -11.27 -18.09 -18.47
CA ASN A 56 -11.00 -19.53 -18.63
C ASN A 56 -10.91 -20.30 -17.31
N LEU A 57 -11.83 -20.03 -16.38
CA LEU A 57 -12.00 -20.81 -15.16
C LEU A 57 -12.84 -22.05 -15.46
N ASP A 58 -12.20 -23.18 -15.79
CA ASP A 58 -12.90 -24.47 -15.77
C ASP A 58 -13.15 -24.89 -14.31
N LEU A 59 -14.26 -24.40 -13.77
CA LEU A 59 -14.73 -24.60 -12.41
C LEU A 59 -15.53 -25.90 -12.25
N SER A 60 -15.68 -26.71 -13.31
CA SER A 60 -16.33 -28.04 -13.25
C SER A 60 -15.68 -28.98 -12.23
N ARG A 61 -14.43 -28.71 -11.85
CA ARG A 61 -13.67 -29.43 -10.81
C ARG A 61 -13.96 -28.97 -9.37
N PHE A 62 -14.74 -27.90 -9.17
CA PHE A 62 -15.05 -27.34 -7.86
C PHE A 62 -16.57 -27.32 -7.65
N LYS A 63 -17.12 -28.45 -7.19
CA LYS A 63 -18.57 -28.70 -7.06
C LYS A 63 -19.38 -27.70 -6.21
N ASN A 64 -18.77 -26.75 -5.50
CA ASN A 64 -19.44 -25.93 -4.47
C ASN A 64 -19.11 -24.43 -4.48
N ILE A 65 -18.60 -23.84 -5.57
CA ILE A 65 -18.34 -22.38 -5.63
C ILE A 65 -19.30 -21.75 -6.64
N ASN A 66 -20.21 -20.91 -6.16
CA ASN A 66 -21.01 -20.04 -7.03
C ASN A 66 -20.07 -19.01 -7.70
N GLU A 67 -19.91 -19.13 -9.01
CA GLU A 67 -18.92 -18.39 -9.79
C GLU A 67 -19.15 -16.87 -9.77
N GLU A 68 -20.42 -16.43 -9.72
CA GLU A 68 -20.78 -15.01 -9.66
C GLU A 68 -20.38 -14.38 -8.32
N VAL A 69 -20.63 -15.08 -7.22
CA VAL A 69 -20.28 -14.61 -5.86
C VAL A 69 -18.77 -14.41 -5.74
N TYR A 70 -17.97 -15.34 -6.25
CA TYR A 70 -16.51 -15.24 -6.23
C TYR A 70 -15.98 -14.05 -7.05
N LYS A 71 -16.58 -13.76 -8.22
CA LYS A 71 -16.21 -12.61 -9.06
C LYS A 71 -16.52 -11.28 -8.35
N ILE A 72 -17.71 -11.18 -7.75
CA ILE A 72 -18.13 -10.00 -6.96
C ILE A 72 -17.19 -9.76 -5.78
N ASP A 73 -16.86 -10.81 -5.02
CA ASP A 73 -15.97 -10.70 -3.86
C ASP A 73 -14.57 -10.20 -4.23
N ILE A 74 -13.99 -10.72 -5.33
CA ILE A 74 -12.69 -10.23 -5.80
C ILE A 74 -12.76 -8.78 -6.26
N GLN A 75 -13.82 -8.39 -6.98
CA GLN A 75 -14.01 -7.00 -7.41
C GLN A 75 -14.11 -6.05 -6.21
N ASN A 76 -14.91 -6.40 -5.21
CA ASN A 76 -15.05 -5.62 -3.99
C ASN A 76 -13.71 -5.45 -3.26
N LYS A 77 -12.94 -6.54 -3.13
CA LYS A 77 -11.61 -6.49 -2.50
C LYS A 77 -10.63 -5.63 -3.31
N LEU A 78 -10.66 -5.70 -4.63
CA LEU A 78 -9.82 -4.86 -5.49
C LEU A 78 -10.16 -3.38 -5.35
N SER A 79 -11.46 -3.03 -5.35
CA SER A 79 -11.91 -1.66 -5.13
C SER A 79 -11.41 -1.13 -3.78
N TYR A 80 -11.52 -1.93 -2.72
CA TYR A 80 -11.01 -1.55 -1.40
C TYR A 80 -9.48 -1.35 -1.40
N ILE A 81 -8.73 -2.25 -2.03
CA ILE A 81 -7.26 -2.14 -2.15
C ILE A 81 -6.90 -0.83 -2.85
N ILE A 82 -7.56 -0.50 -3.96
CA ILE A 82 -7.31 0.74 -4.71
C ILE A 82 -7.62 1.98 -3.86
N GLU A 83 -8.75 1.98 -3.14
CA GLU A 83 -9.14 3.11 -2.30
C GLU A 83 -8.16 3.31 -1.14
N SER A 84 -7.77 2.23 -0.47
CA SER A 84 -6.79 2.29 0.63
C SER A 84 -5.38 2.66 0.13
N ASP A 85 -5.00 2.26 -1.08
CA ASP A 85 -3.74 2.68 -1.70
C ASP A 85 -3.70 4.20 -1.94
N LYS A 86 -4.80 4.78 -2.43
CA LYS A 86 -4.91 6.24 -2.59
C LYS A 86 -4.73 6.96 -1.26
N LYS A 87 -5.44 6.53 -0.21
CA LYS A 87 -5.31 7.11 1.13
C LYS A 87 -3.87 7.04 1.66
N ILE A 88 -3.18 5.93 1.46
CA ILE A 88 -1.77 5.78 1.86
C ILE A 88 -0.89 6.78 1.10
N ILE A 89 -1.10 6.94 -0.21
CA ILE A 89 -0.36 7.91 -1.03
C ILE A 89 -0.59 9.34 -0.52
N ASP A 90 -1.84 9.72 -0.31
CA ASP A 90 -2.20 11.06 0.18
C ASP A 90 -1.52 11.38 1.53
N MET A 91 -1.48 10.39 2.44
CA MET A 91 -0.78 10.52 3.72
C MET A 91 0.73 10.72 3.53
N LEU A 92 1.36 9.91 2.65
CA LEU A 92 2.79 10.01 2.37
C LEU A 92 3.16 11.35 1.72
N ASP A 93 2.33 11.85 0.81
CA ASP A 93 2.55 13.14 0.15
C ASP A 93 2.47 14.29 1.15
N GLY A 94 1.49 14.29 2.06
CA GLY A 94 1.41 15.28 3.14
C GLY A 94 2.62 15.23 4.09
N MET A 95 3.16 14.04 4.35
CA MET A 95 4.38 13.90 5.16
C MET A 95 5.63 14.41 4.43
N LYS A 96 5.73 14.14 3.13
CA LYS A 96 6.79 14.66 2.27
C LYS A 96 6.80 16.19 2.23
N GLU A 97 5.64 16.82 2.13
CA GLU A 97 5.50 18.28 2.16
C GLU A 97 6.03 18.86 3.47
N ASN A 98 5.58 18.33 4.62
CA ASN A 98 6.02 18.75 5.95
C ASN A 98 7.54 18.60 6.15
N VAL A 99 8.12 17.48 5.72
CA VAL A 99 9.58 17.28 5.75
C VAL A 99 10.30 18.29 4.85
N GLY A 100 9.75 18.57 3.67
CA GLY A 100 10.27 19.58 2.76
C GLY A 100 10.33 20.98 3.37
N GLU A 101 9.26 21.39 4.07
CA GLU A 101 9.19 22.67 4.78
C GLU A 101 10.26 22.77 5.88
N LYS A 102 10.44 21.70 6.67
CA LYS A 102 11.46 21.65 7.73
C LYS A 102 12.87 21.76 7.16
N ILE A 103 13.16 21.08 6.05
CA ILE A 103 14.45 21.20 5.35
C ILE A 103 14.66 22.64 4.87
N ALA A 104 13.65 23.27 4.29
CA ALA A 104 13.73 24.66 3.84
C ALA A 104 14.03 25.62 5.01
N MET A 105 13.42 25.40 6.17
CA MET A 105 13.71 26.17 7.39
C MET A 105 15.15 25.98 7.89
N LEU A 106 15.65 24.75 7.91
CA LEU A 106 17.04 24.47 8.28
C LEU A 106 18.04 25.14 7.33
N ASN A 107 17.75 25.17 6.03
CA ASN A 107 18.57 25.89 5.06
C ASN A 107 18.61 27.40 5.33
N LYS A 108 17.46 28.02 5.66
CA LYS A 108 17.41 29.44 6.05
C LYS A 108 18.26 29.72 7.29
N ILE A 109 18.14 28.87 8.32
CA ILE A 109 18.96 28.97 9.55
C ILE A 109 20.45 28.85 9.22
N SER A 110 20.83 27.85 8.42
CA SER A 110 22.21 27.62 8.00
C SER A 110 22.79 28.83 7.25
N SER A 111 22.03 29.41 6.32
CA SER A 111 22.42 30.62 5.60
C SER A 111 22.58 31.83 6.53
N ALA A 112 21.69 32.02 7.49
CA ALA A 112 21.79 33.10 8.47
C ALA A 112 23.05 32.95 9.33
N ILE A 113 23.35 31.75 9.85
CA ILE A 113 24.56 31.48 10.63
C ILE A 113 25.82 31.78 9.81
N LYS A 114 25.85 31.40 8.53
CA LYS A 114 26.98 31.71 7.63
C LYS A 114 27.16 33.21 7.46
N ALA A 115 26.07 33.96 7.26
CA ALA A 115 26.14 35.42 7.15
C ALA A 115 26.69 36.08 8.43
N TYR A 116 26.28 35.61 9.61
CA TYR A 116 26.81 36.10 10.90
C TYR A 116 28.30 35.82 11.10
N LYS A 117 28.83 34.70 10.60
CA LYS A 117 30.27 34.38 10.71
C LYS A 117 31.16 35.17 9.76
N SER A 118 30.58 35.72 8.70
CA SER A 118 31.31 36.48 7.67
C SER A 118 31.36 37.98 7.95
N ASN A 119 30.68 38.45 9.00
CA ASN A 119 30.74 39.82 9.53
C ASN A 119 31.58 39.82 10.82
#